data_AF-A0A1N6DPX7-F1
#
_entry.id   AF-A0A1N6DPX7-F1
#
_cell.length_a   1.000
_cell.length_b   1.000
_cell.length_c   1.000
_cell.angle_alpha   90.00
_cell.angle_beta   90.00
_cell.angle_gamma   90.00
#
_symmetry.space_group_name_H-M   'P 1'
#
loop_
_entity.id
_entity.type
_entity.pdbx_description
1 polymer ?
#
loop_
_entity_poly.entity_id
_entity_poly.type
_entity_poly.pdbx_seq_one_letter_code
_entity_poly.pdbx_strand_id
1 'polypeptide(L)'
;MSFLEDLAAAHEKPKPKSEPVSVMLNGTHYELVFERADGDVWAECVSRHPAREESKIDLRYGYNFNEVVLEIAPKTGRLVDGTGIGADAWTVLIPTLSGAEIGRVTDAIWALNEWNPAQEIERAKKASKAGSKRKSS
;
A
#
# COMPACT_ATOMS: atom_id res chain seq x y z
N MET A 1 -20.68 16.31 -12.44
CA MET A 1 -19.49 16.77 -11.73
C MET A 1 -18.41 16.98 -12.76
N SER A 2 -17.72 18.11 -12.70
CA SER A 2 -16.55 18.41 -13.53
C SER A 2 -15.29 17.82 -12.90
N PHE A 3 -14.23 17.65 -13.70
CA PHE A 3 -12.94 17.17 -13.21
C PHE A 3 -12.38 18.03 -12.06
N LEU A 4 -12.55 19.35 -12.12
CA LEU A 4 -12.05 20.25 -11.09
C LEU A 4 -12.85 20.17 -9.78
N GLU A 5 -14.17 19.93 -9.88
CA GLU A 5 -15.01 19.65 -8.71
C GLU A 5 -14.63 18.31 -8.07
N ASP A 6 -14.40 17.26 -8.88
CA ASP A 6 -13.94 15.96 -8.39
C ASP A 6 -12.55 16.05 -7.74
N LEU A 7 -11.64 16.84 -8.30
CA LEU A 7 -10.31 17.07 -7.73
C LEU A 7 -10.37 17.78 -6.37
N ALA A 8 -11.19 18.82 -6.26
CA ALA A 8 -11.39 19.53 -5.00
C ALA A 8 -11.99 18.60 -3.92
N ALA A 9 -12.97 17.77 -4.30
CA ALA A 9 -13.55 16.78 -3.40
C ALA A 9 -12.54 15.69 -2.97
N ALA A 10 -11.67 15.23 -3.89
CA ALA A 10 -10.63 14.25 -3.59
C ALA A 10 -9.57 14.79 -2.61
N HIS A 11 -9.29 16.09 -2.66
CA HIS A 11 -8.41 16.76 -1.70
C HIS A 11 -9.06 16.85 -0.30
N GLU A 12 -10.39 16.89 -0.20
CA GLU A 12 -11.09 17.08 1.08
C GLU A 12 -11.31 15.80 1.92
N LYS A 13 -11.33 14.57 1.35
CA LYS A 13 -11.28 13.26 2.10
C LYS A 13 -11.45 12.02 1.20
N PRO A 14 -10.97 10.79 1.57
CA PRO A 14 -11.23 10.07 2.84
C PRO A 14 -9.98 9.54 3.58
N LYS A 15 -10.18 8.99 4.80
CA LYS A 15 -9.14 8.27 5.58
C LYS A 15 -8.38 7.30 4.67
N PRO A 16 -7.04 7.21 4.77
CA PRO A 16 -6.29 6.26 3.97
C PRO A 16 -6.88 4.87 4.17
N LYS A 17 -7.03 4.12 3.07
CA LYS A 17 -7.35 2.70 3.19
C LYS A 17 -6.28 2.06 4.05
N SER A 18 -6.72 1.22 4.98
CA SER A 18 -5.83 0.60 5.92
C SER A 18 -6.01 -0.91 5.94
N GLU A 19 -4.89 -1.61 6.12
CA GLU A 19 -4.84 -3.07 6.22
C GLU A 19 -4.19 -3.45 7.55
N PRO A 20 -4.88 -4.19 8.43
CA PRO A 20 -4.29 -4.71 9.66
C PRO A 20 -3.45 -5.97 9.37
N VAL A 21 -2.31 -6.09 10.06
CA VAL A 21 -1.40 -7.23 9.99
C VAL A 21 -1.05 -7.66 11.41
N SER A 22 -1.38 -8.91 11.73
CA SER A 22 -1.01 -9.55 12.99
C SER A 22 0.46 -10.00 12.97
N VAL A 23 1.20 -9.64 14.01
CA VAL A 23 2.60 -10.05 14.25
C VAL A 23 2.78 -10.56 15.69
N MET A 24 3.82 -11.36 15.92
CA MET A 24 4.20 -11.93 17.21
C MET A 24 5.59 -11.43 17.60
N LEU A 25 5.70 -10.77 18.75
CA LEU A 25 6.97 -10.32 19.30
C LEU A 25 7.14 -10.90 20.70
N ASN A 26 8.20 -11.69 20.88
CA ASN A 26 8.51 -12.33 22.17
C ASN A 26 7.27 -13.08 22.77
N GLY A 27 6.54 -13.82 21.94
CA GLY A 27 5.35 -14.56 22.35
C GLY A 27 4.09 -13.70 22.60
N THR A 28 4.15 -12.38 22.38
CA THR A 28 3.01 -11.47 22.49
C THR A 28 2.49 -11.10 21.11
N HIS A 29 1.17 -11.14 20.94
CA HIS A 29 0.50 -10.74 19.71
C HIS A 29 0.32 -9.22 19.65
N TYR A 30 0.62 -8.63 18.49
CA TYR A 30 0.41 -7.23 18.17
C TYR A 30 -0.27 -7.10 16.80
N GLU A 31 -1.02 -6.02 16.61
CA GLU A 31 -1.59 -5.67 15.32
C GLU A 31 -0.98 -4.36 14.81
N LEU A 32 -0.35 -4.46 13.64
CA LEU A 32 0.11 -3.33 12.86
C LEU A 32 -1.01 -2.91 11.91
N VAL A 33 -1.17 -1.63 11.67
CA VAL A 33 -2.08 -1.09 10.66
C VAL A 33 -1.25 -0.24 9.71
N PHE A 34 -1.34 -0.56 8.42
CA PHE A 34 -0.69 0.20 7.35
C PHE A 34 -1.70 1.03 6.61
N GLU A 35 -1.28 2.21 6.18
CA GLU A 35 -2.05 3.08 5.30
C GLU A 35 -1.49 3.10 3.88
N ARG A 36 -2.33 3.42 2.90
CA ARG A 36 -1.86 3.71 1.55
C ARG A 36 -0.96 4.95 1.59
N ALA A 37 0.23 4.85 0.97
CA ALA A 37 1.12 5.99 0.81
C ALA A 37 0.54 6.99 -0.19
N ASP A 38 0.93 8.26 -0.03
CA ASP A 38 0.66 9.27 -1.05
C ASP A 38 1.33 8.86 -2.38
N GLY A 39 0.70 9.25 -3.48
CA GLY A 39 1.09 8.77 -4.82
C GLY A 39 2.52 9.17 -5.20
N ASP A 40 2.95 10.36 -4.80
CA ASP A 40 4.31 10.87 -4.97
C ASP A 40 5.31 10.14 -4.08
N VAL A 41 4.97 9.88 -2.82
CA VAL A 41 5.81 9.12 -1.87
C VAL A 41 6.06 7.70 -2.37
N TRP A 42 5.02 7.01 -2.87
CA TRP A 42 5.17 5.68 -3.45
C TRP A 42 6.03 5.70 -4.72
N ALA A 43 5.76 6.64 -5.63
CA ALA A 43 6.49 6.75 -6.88
C ALA A 43 7.98 7.06 -6.66
N GLU A 44 8.30 7.95 -5.73
CA GLU A 44 9.68 8.25 -5.34
C GLU A 44 10.37 7.00 -4.77
N CYS A 45 9.72 6.28 -3.86
CA CYS A 45 10.27 5.06 -3.28
C CYS A 45 10.61 4.02 -4.37
N VAL A 46 9.64 3.71 -5.24
CA VAL A 46 9.83 2.78 -6.37
C VAL A 46 11.02 3.18 -7.25
N SER A 47 11.18 4.48 -7.52
CA SER A 47 12.29 4.98 -8.36
C SER A 47 13.69 4.77 -7.74
N ARG A 48 13.80 4.68 -6.41
CA ARG A 48 15.07 4.49 -5.69
C ARG A 48 15.48 3.03 -5.54
N HIS A 49 14.57 2.11 -5.84
CA HIS A 49 14.76 0.66 -5.67
C HIS A 49 14.60 -0.07 -7.01
N PRO A 50 15.58 -0.01 -7.92
CA PRO A 50 15.48 -0.66 -9.22
C PRO A 50 15.35 -2.18 -9.09
N ALA A 51 14.74 -2.82 -10.09
CA ALA A 51 14.59 -4.27 -10.12
C ALA A 51 15.95 -5.01 -10.12
N ARG A 52 16.05 -6.09 -9.34
CA ARG A 52 17.19 -7.02 -9.42
C ARG A 52 17.05 -7.91 -10.65
N GLU A 53 18.13 -8.09 -11.40
CA GLU A 53 18.12 -8.80 -12.69
C GLU A 53 17.71 -10.27 -12.55
N GLU A 54 18.02 -10.89 -11.43
CA GLU A 54 17.73 -12.30 -11.14
C GLU A 54 16.31 -12.53 -10.59
N SER A 55 15.63 -11.48 -10.12
CA SER A 55 14.34 -11.58 -9.45
C SER A 55 13.19 -11.45 -10.44
N LYS A 56 12.55 -12.57 -10.79
CA LYS A 56 11.36 -12.59 -11.67
C LYS A 56 10.22 -11.69 -11.19
N ILE A 57 10.05 -11.59 -9.86
CA ILE A 57 8.99 -10.76 -9.28
C ILE A 57 9.35 -9.27 -9.43
N ASP A 58 10.61 -8.90 -9.26
CA ASP A 58 11.07 -7.52 -9.44
C ASP A 58 10.94 -7.11 -10.90
N LEU A 59 11.37 -7.97 -11.83
CA LEU A 59 11.26 -7.73 -13.28
C LEU A 59 9.80 -7.55 -13.73
N ARG A 60 8.85 -8.23 -13.07
CA ARG A 60 7.42 -8.08 -13.36
C ARG A 60 6.90 -6.69 -13.01
N TYR A 61 7.37 -6.10 -11.92
CA TYR A 61 6.86 -4.82 -11.41
C TYR A 61 7.76 -3.63 -11.77
N GLY A 62 9.00 -3.87 -12.16
CA GLY A 62 9.98 -2.84 -12.53
C GLY A 62 10.77 -2.25 -11.36
N TYR A 63 10.67 -2.83 -10.17
CA TYR A 63 11.37 -2.38 -8.97
C TYR A 63 11.66 -3.53 -8.00
N ASN A 64 12.58 -3.31 -7.05
CA ASN A 64 12.86 -4.27 -5.98
C ASN A 64 11.70 -4.31 -4.99
N PHE A 65 10.84 -5.32 -5.18
CA PHE A 65 9.58 -5.45 -4.49
C PHE A 65 9.71 -5.44 -2.97
N ASN A 66 10.70 -6.16 -2.43
CA ASN A 66 10.89 -6.27 -0.99
C ASN A 66 11.45 -4.97 -0.40
N GLU A 67 12.43 -4.35 -1.04
CA GLU A 67 13.04 -3.12 -0.50
C GLU A 67 12.06 -1.95 -0.47
N VAL A 68 11.26 -1.76 -1.53
CA VAL A 68 10.23 -0.72 -1.58
C VAL A 68 9.27 -0.85 -0.41
N VAL A 69 8.80 -2.07 -0.14
CA VAL A 69 7.88 -2.33 0.97
C VAL A 69 8.52 -2.03 2.31
N LEU A 70 9.75 -2.50 2.54
CA LEU A 70 10.45 -2.29 3.79
C LEU A 70 10.72 -0.80 4.06
N GLU A 71 10.89 -0.01 3.01
CA GLU A 71 11.06 1.44 3.15
C GLU A 71 9.74 2.18 3.39
N ILE A 72 8.63 1.68 2.85
CA ILE A 72 7.30 2.27 3.04
C ILE A 72 6.68 1.90 4.38
N ALA A 73 6.95 0.70 4.90
CA ALA A 73 6.36 0.21 6.15
C ALA A 73 6.48 1.21 7.32
N PRO A 74 7.63 1.85 7.58
CA PRO A 74 7.77 2.83 8.66
C PRO A 74 7.02 4.14 8.42
N LYS A 75 6.75 4.48 7.16
CA LYS A 75 6.11 5.73 6.76
C LYS A 75 4.59 5.65 6.88
N THR A 76 4.03 4.44 6.73
CA THR A 76 2.58 4.25 6.71
C THR A 76 2.06 3.31 7.81
N GLY A 77 2.95 2.64 8.52
CA GLY A 77 2.62 1.67 9.57
C GLY A 77 2.57 2.28 10.96
N ARG A 78 1.64 1.78 11.78
CA ARG A 78 1.51 2.08 13.23
C ARG A 78 0.86 0.90 13.95
N LEU A 79 0.77 0.95 15.27
CA LEU A 79 -0.07 0.02 16.02
C LEU A 79 -1.56 0.30 15.77
N VAL A 80 -2.40 -0.74 15.91
CA VAL A 80 -3.86 -0.65 15.71
C VAL A 80 -4.56 0.38 16.60
N ASP A 81 -4.00 0.65 17.78
CA ASP A 81 -4.48 1.67 18.71
C ASP A 81 -4.13 3.12 18.28
N GLY A 82 -3.43 3.26 17.15
CA GLY A 82 -2.97 4.55 16.63
C GLY A 82 -1.55 4.92 17.04
N THR A 83 -0.90 4.14 17.92
CA THR A 83 0.43 4.45 18.45
C THR A 83 1.49 4.31 17.35
N GLY A 84 2.25 5.39 17.12
CA GLY A 84 3.38 5.37 16.21
C GLY A 84 4.51 4.48 16.71
N ILE A 85 5.04 3.63 15.83
CA ILE A 85 6.25 2.84 16.06
C ILE A 85 7.39 3.71 15.53
N GLY A 86 8.21 4.32 16.39
CA GLY A 86 9.26 5.24 15.94
C GLY A 86 10.24 4.61 14.93
N ALA A 87 10.97 5.42 14.17
CA ALA A 87 11.89 4.95 13.13
C ALA A 87 12.90 3.90 13.65
N ASP A 88 13.47 4.12 14.83
CA ASP A 88 14.40 3.18 15.47
C ASP A 88 13.74 1.87 15.89
N ALA A 89 12.44 1.89 16.22
CA ALA A 89 11.71 0.66 16.54
C ALA A 89 11.45 -0.16 15.28
N TRP A 90 11.22 0.47 14.12
CA TRP A 90 11.05 -0.24 12.85
C TRP A 90 12.31 -0.98 12.41
N THR A 91 13.50 -0.39 12.61
CA THR A 91 14.77 -1.04 12.24
C THR A 91 15.04 -2.30 13.05
N VAL A 92 14.50 -2.39 14.27
CA VAL A 92 14.53 -3.59 15.11
C VAL A 92 13.36 -4.52 14.81
N LEU A 93 12.16 -3.99 14.59
CA LEU A 93 10.95 -4.78 14.36
C LEU A 93 11.07 -5.67 13.12
N ILE A 94 11.39 -5.09 11.97
CA ILE A 94 11.45 -5.81 10.69
C ILE A 94 12.35 -7.07 10.76
N PRO A 95 13.61 -7.01 11.21
CA PRO A 95 14.44 -8.22 11.29
C PRO A 95 14.00 -9.22 12.37
N THR A 96 13.17 -8.82 13.33
CA THR A 96 12.63 -9.74 14.36
C THR A 96 11.42 -10.55 13.89
N LEU A 97 10.74 -10.10 12.83
CA LEU A 97 9.60 -10.79 12.26
C LEU A 97 10.03 -12.09 11.55
N SER A 98 9.19 -13.12 11.66
CA SER A 98 9.37 -14.32 10.85
C SER A 98 9.14 -14.03 9.37
N GLY A 99 9.67 -14.88 8.49
CA GLY A 99 9.45 -14.72 7.04
C GLY A 99 7.97 -14.71 6.64
N ALA A 100 7.11 -15.44 7.35
CA ALA A 100 5.66 -15.45 7.10
C ALA A 100 4.97 -14.16 7.55
N GLU A 101 5.50 -13.45 8.54
CA GLU A 101 5.00 -12.15 8.98
C GLU A 101 5.47 -11.05 8.05
N ILE A 102 6.74 -11.09 7.63
CA ILE A 102 7.24 -10.18 6.59
C ILE A 102 6.45 -10.34 5.31
N GLY A 103 6.16 -11.56 4.86
CA GLY A 103 5.31 -11.79 3.69
C GLY A 103 3.95 -11.09 3.80
N ARG A 104 3.31 -11.17 4.97
CA ARG A 104 2.01 -10.50 5.22
C ARG A 104 2.12 -8.96 5.24
N VAL A 105 3.17 -8.42 5.85
CA VAL A 105 3.45 -6.96 5.80
C VAL A 105 3.63 -6.51 4.35
N THR A 106 4.39 -7.27 3.56
CA THR A 106 4.65 -7.01 2.15
C THR A 106 3.39 -7.05 1.31
N ASP A 107 2.57 -8.09 1.48
CA ASP A 107 1.30 -8.22 0.78
C ASP A 107 0.34 -7.07 1.10
N ALA A 108 0.25 -6.66 2.37
CA ALA A 108 -0.60 -5.56 2.81
C ALA A 108 -0.19 -4.22 2.16
N ILE A 109 1.10 -3.89 2.20
CA ILE A 109 1.62 -2.65 1.63
C ILE A 109 1.45 -2.65 0.10
N TRP A 110 1.76 -3.76 -0.57
CA TRP A 110 1.55 -3.86 -2.01
C TRP A 110 0.06 -3.79 -2.39
N ALA A 111 -0.81 -4.43 -1.62
CA ALA A 111 -2.24 -4.39 -1.85
C ALA A 111 -2.77 -2.96 -1.79
N LEU A 112 -2.35 -2.19 -0.79
CA LEU A 112 -2.75 -0.80 -0.58
C LEU A 112 -2.30 0.14 -1.70
N ASN A 113 -1.07 -0.03 -2.19
CA ASN A 113 -0.44 0.94 -3.09
C ASN A 113 -0.57 0.60 -4.57
N GLU A 114 -0.64 -0.69 -4.93
CA GLU A 114 -0.58 -1.13 -6.33
C GLU A 114 -1.87 -1.86 -6.74
N TRP A 115 -2.23 -2.93 -6.03
CA TRP A 115 -3.34 -3.80 -6.42
C TRP A 115 -4.72 -3.16 -6.27
N ASN A 116 -5.04 -2.66 -5.08
CA ASN A 116 -6.35 -2.07 -4.80
C ASN A 116 -6.62 -0.87 -5.72
N PRO A 117 -5.67 0.06 -5.93
CA PRO A 117 -5.85 1.18 -6.87
C PRO A 117 -6.08 0.71 -8.31
N ALA A 118 -5.33 -0.29 -8.80
CA ALA A 118 -5.54 -0.85 -10.13
C ALA A 118 -6.96 -1.45 -10.26
N GLN A 119 -7.44 -2.17 -9.25
CA GLN A 119 -8.78 -2.75 -9.24
C GLN A 119 -9.89 -1.69 -9.15
N GLU A 120 -9.65 -0.56 -8.50
CA GLU A 120 -10.58 0.56 -8.45
C GLU A 120 -10.75 1.21 -9.82
N ILE A 121 -9.66 1.44 -10.53
CA ILE A 121 -9.67 1.97 -11.90
C ILE A 121 -10.45 1.03 -12.83
N GLU A 122 -10.19 -0.28 -12.77
CA GLU A 122 -10.88 -1.26 -13.60
C GLU A 122 -12.38 -1.34 -13.28
N ARG A 123 -12.76 -1.28 -12.00
CA ARG A 123 -14.17 -1.19 -11.59
C ARG A 123 -14.83 0.08 -12.12
N ALA A 124 -14.17 1.24 -12.02
CA ALA A 124 -14.67 2.51 -12.52
C ALA A 124 -14.86 2.50 -14.05
N LYS A 125 -13.88 1.94 -14.80
CA LYS A 125 -13.99 1.75 -16.26
C LYS A 125 -15.19 0.90 -16.64
N LYS A 126 -15.42 -0.22 -15.94
CA LYS A 126 -16.56 -1.10 -16.19
C LYS A 126 -17.90 -0.41 -15.91
N ALA A 127 -17.99 0.32 -14.80
CA ALA A 127 -19.19 1.07 -14.44
C ALA A 127 -19.54 2.16 -15.48
N SER A 128 -18.54 2.91 -15.95
CA SER A 128 -18.73 3.95 -16.97
C SER A 128 -19.29 3.37 -18.29
N LYS A 129 -18.75 2.23 -18.76
CA LYS A 129 -19.25 1.53 -19.95
C LYS A 129 -20.70 1.04 -19.81
N ALA A 130 -21.09 0.57 -18.63
CA ALA A 130 -22.46 0.10 -18.37
C ALA A 130 -23.47 1.26 -18.35
N GLY A 131 -23.09 2.41 -17.80
CA GLY A 131 -23.94 3.62 -17.80
C GLY A 131 -24.20 4.20 -19.18
N SER A 132 -23.19 4.14 -20.08
CA SER A 132 -23.34 4.61 -21.47
C SER A 132 -24.33 3.80 -22.30
N LYS A 133 -24.50 2.50 -22.02
CA LYS A 133 -25.44 1.62 -22.76
C LYS A 133 -26.91 1.83 -22.39
N ARG A 134 -27.21 2.45 -21.23
CA ARG A 134 -28.59 2.65 -20.76
C ARG A 134 -29.25 3.94 -21.26
N LYS A 135 -28.50 4.85 -21.90
CA LYS A 135 -29.01 6.15 -22.39
C LYS A 135 -29.40 6.16 -23.88
N SER A 136 -29.33 5.02 -24.57
CA SER A 136 -29.64 4.91 -26.00
C SER A 136 -30.93 4.13 -26.29
N SER A 137 -31.95 4.28 -25.45
CA SER A 137 -33.29 3.70 -25.67
C SER A 137 -34.37 4.73 -25.36
#